data_AF-W2T6N6-F1
#
_entry.id   AF-W2T6N6-F1
#
_cell.length_a   1.000
_cell.length_b   1.000
_cell.length_c   1.000
_cell.angle_alpha   90.00
_cell.angle_beta   90.00
_cell.angle_gamma   90.00
#
_symmetry.space_group_name_H-M   'P 1'
#
loop_
_entity.id
_entity.type
_entity.pdbx_description
1 polymer ?
#
loop_
_entity_poly.entity_id
_entity_poly.type
_entity_poly.pdbx_seq_one_letter_code
_entity_poly.pdbx_strand_id
1 'polypeptide(L)'
;MSNSNTEGQGDNVLTNATAHVVKNSDGTVALNISSSGNAIGADFSAIQNQAVGQIGSSSILATGNVESKGQNTSSASDVAAAAQDNNRSVSSMQKGEATGRGDTSVQANGGSVMSHYGMQSPYSGHSAMASAGATGSLASLAKALSKQELTWENILVHVIGSAAAEGIGNAQANLDIGAGNAYDGVGVSGLVSGVNTANGHINTEVNGSANMNGGQHDLAGNMYGNVEGVSGNSTLVGATNIQSSSITRNSSVSSFADSKVHTDGISSINLSADTGFNTDRKAWDLIFILSLVLFQVQNSLRSLVAAKTTALLVAIGNGVVYGEGTENSNASLAVDTKYRNDGTAQIVVNGDGQAISNGTNSSLSIGANADISNTYAGSALSNGVAHGEVNGMSGNVLLDIDGGSGTGGNAKMEAWGGGNGDSQVLTNAGLILKQWNELRNISVNGGVSANGDQTKVNSFSMVKDNNGEQTLENSQKASSSSKGSSSASASSYIVLKR
;
A
#
# COMPACT_ATOMS: atom_id res chain seq x y z
N MET A 1 -17.84 -0.73 10.00
CA MET A 1 -16.59 0.07 10.18
C MET A 1 -15.69 -0.24 9.01
N SER A 2 -14.94 0.74 8.53
CA SER A 2 -13.81 0.51 7.62
C SER A 2 -12.65 1.43 7.98
N ASN A 3 -11.44 0.88 7.98
CA ASN A 3 -10.19 1.60 8.15
C ASN A 3 -9.21 1.19 7.04
N SER A 4 -8.48 2.15 6.48
CA SER A 4 -7.38 1.91 5.54
C SER A 4 -6.21 2.79 5.95
N ASN A 5 -4.99 2.26 5.96
CA ASN A 5 -3.78 3.03 6.26
C ASN A 5 -2.63 2.59 5.35
N THR A 6 -1.97 3.54 4.72
CA THR A 6 -0.67 3.31 4.06
C THR A 6 0.36 4.31 4.56
N GLU A 7 1.46 3.78 5.07
CA GLU A 7 2.66 4.51 5.46
C GLU A 7 3.83 4.12 4.55
N GLY A 8 4.74 5.06 4.30
CA GLY A 8 5.89 4.83 3.43
C GLY A 8 7.10 5.70 3.73
N GLN A 9 8.29 5.20 3.40
CA GLN A 9 9.60 5.83 3.66
C GLN A 9 10.56 5.59 2.49
N GLY A 10 11.36 6.60 2.13
CA GLY A 10 12.36 6.59 1.05
C GLY A 10 12.59 8.00 0.49
N ASP A 11 13.43 8.16 -0.52
CA ASP A 11 13.67 9.46 -1.18
C ASP A 11 12.42 10.01 -1.89
N ASN A 12 11.57 9.11 -2.40
CA ASN A 12 10.31 9.43 -3.06
C ASN A 12 9.26 8.43 -2.57
N VAL A 13 8.15 8.93 -2.01
CA VAL A 13 7.08 8.10 -1.46
C VAL A 13 5.74 8.56 -2.02
N LEU A 14 4.91 7.62 -2.45
CA LEU A 14 3.50 7.79 -2.78
C LEU A 14 2.68 6.83 -1.90
N THR A 15 1.68 7.34 -1.19
CA THR A 15 0.73 6.54 -0.42
C THR A 15 -0.70 6.95 -0.75
N ASN A 16 -1.60 5.97 -0.75
CA ASN A 16 -3.00 6.15 -1.11
C ASN A 16 -3.85 5.17 -0.29
N ALA A 17 -4.76 5.69 0.51
CA ALA A 17 -5.72 4.94 1.30
C ALA A 17 -7.13 5.36 0.89
N THR A 18 -8.04 4.40 0.78
CA THR A 18 -9.43 4.64 0.42
C THR A 18 -10.36 3.71 1.19
N ALA A 19 -11.51 4.23 1.61
CA ALA A 19 -12.61 3.45 2.14
C ALA A 19 -13.92 3.93 1.54
N HIS A 20 -14.75 3.00 1.10
CA HIS A 20 -16.07 3.25 0.54
C HIS A 20 -17.08 2.29 1.21
N VAL A 21 -18.15 2.83 1.78
CA VAL A 21 -19.20 2.07 2.45
C VAL A 21 -20.55 2.49 1.90
N VAL A 22 -21.36 1.51 1.50
CA VAL A 22 -22.74 1.71 1.07
C VAL A 22 -23.65 0.93 1.99
N LYS A 23 -24.74 1.54 2.43
CA LYS A 23 -25.91 0.84 2.99
C LYS A 23 -27.08 1.09 2.06
N ASN A 24 -27.67 0.02 1.54
CA ASN A 24 -28.80 0.10 0.62
C ASN A 24 -30.11 0.31 1.40
N SER A 25 -31.17 0.69 0.69
CA SER A 25 -32.51 0.93 1.26
C SER A 25 -33.20 -0.32 1.81
N ASP A 26 -32.75 -1.52 1.42
CA ASP A 26 -33.17 -2.81 2.01
C ASP A 26 -32.43 -3.16 3.32
N GLY A 27 -31.44 -2.35 3.73
CA GLY A 27 -30.62 -2.56 4.92
C GLY A 27 -29.38 -3.45 4.72
N THR A 28 -29.12 -3.95 3.51
CA THR A 28 -27.85 -4.58 3.14
C THR A 28 -26.71 -3.56 3.20
N VAL A 29 -25.48 -4.05 3.40
CA VAL A 29 -24.28 -3.20 3.53
C VAL A 29 -23.17 -3.78 2.67
N ALA A 30 -22.51 -2.92 1.90
CA ALA A 30 -21.30 -3.20 1.17
C ALA A 30 -20.14 -2.33 1.67
N LEU A 31 -18.93 -2.88 1.65
CA LEU A 31 -17.69 -2.12 1.80
C LEU A 31 -16.71 -2.47 0.68
N ASN A 32 -15.92 -1.49 0.29
CA ASN A 32 -14.70 -1.65 -0.48
C ASN A 32 -13.63 -0.76 0.16
N ILE A 33 -12.45 -1.30 0.41
CA ILE A 33 -11.37 -0.65 1.15
C ILE A 33 -10.08 -0.99 0.42
N SER A 34 -9.26 0.00 0.10
CA SER A 34 -7.94 -0.28 -0.46
C SER A 34 -6.87 0.69 0.00
N SER A 35 -5.70 0.12 0.31
CA SER A 35 -4.48 0.82 0.70
C SER A 35 -3.37 0.40 -0.25
N SER A 36 -2.69 1.38 -0.84
CA SER A 36 -1.71 1.20 -1.91
C SER A 36 -0.58 2.22 -1.75
N GLY A 37 0.65 1.81 -2.05
CA GLY A 37 1.82 2.67 -1.89
C GLY A 37 3.01 2.21 -2.71
N ASN A 38 3.88 3.16 -3.03
CA ASN A 38 5.15 2.94 -3.72
C ASN A 38 6.19 3.90 -3.16
N ALA A 39 7.29 3.36 -2.65
CA ALA A 39 8.46 4.11 -2.21
C ALA A 39 9.68 3.73 -3.05
N ILE A 40 10.56 4.69 -3.29
CA ILE A 40 11.83 4.56 -4.00
C ILE A 40 12.85 5.36 -3.21
N GLY A 41 14.02 4.80 -2.92
CA GLY A 41 15.03 5.53 -2.15
C GLY A 41 16.46 5.04 -2.35
N ALA A 42 17.42 5.89 -1.99
CA ALA A 42 18.80 5.52 -1.80
C ALA A 42 18.97 4.82 -0.44
N ASP A 43 19.76 3.75 -0.40
CA ASP A 43 20.02 2.84 0.73
C ASP A 43 18.79 2.11 1.33
N PHE A 44 17.58 2.69 1.32
CA PHE A 44 16.36 2.13 1.90
C PHE A 44 15.07 2.64 1.24
N SER A 45 14.05 1.78 1.15
CA SER A 45 12.65 2.21 1.06
C SER A 45 11.69 1.16 1.61
N ALA A 46 10.55 1.62 2.14
CA ALA A 46 9.52 0.76 2.69
C ALA A 46 8.09 1.28 2.43
N ILE A 47 7.14 0.36 2.37
CA ILE A 47 5.69 0.61 2.37
C ILE A 47 5.02 -0.36 3.35
N GLN A 48 4.09 0.13 4.16
CA GLN A 48 3.24 -0.68 5.03
C GLN A 48 1.77 -0.34 4.76
N ASN A 49 0.99 -1.33 4.33
CA ASN A 49 -0.44 -1.21 4.03
C ASN A 49 -1.28 -2.01 5.01
N GLN A 50 -2.43 -1.45 5.39
CA GLN A 50 -3.49 -2.16 6.11
C GLN A 50 -4.88 -1.76 5.57
N ALA A 51 -5.75 -2.75 5.39
CA ALA A 51 -7.18 -2.58 5.17
C ALA A 51 -7.97 -3.41 6.18
N VAL A 52 -8.93 -2.79 6.88
CA VAL A 52 -9.75 -3.43 7.93
C VAL A 52 -11.22 -3.11 7.71
N GLY A 53 -12.03 -4.11 7.41
CA GLY A 53 -13.48 -3.99 7.21
C GLY A 53 -14.27 -4.77 8.24
N GLN A 54 -15.42 -4.24 8.68
CA GLN A 54 -16.36 -4.95 9.56
C GLN A 54 -17.82 -4.63 9.23
N ILE A 55 -18.61 -5.68 8.97
CA ILE A 55 -20.07 -5.66 8.80
C ILE A 55 -20.70 -6.60 9.82
N GLY A 56 -21.31 -6.03 10.86
CA GLY A 56 -21.88 -6.80 11.97
C GLY A 56 -20.84 -7.70 12.64
N SER A 57 -21.14 -9.00 12.73
CA SER A 57 -20.25 -10.03 13.28
C SER A 57 -19.26 -10.61 12.27
N SER A 58 -19.06 -9.96 11.12
CA SER A 58 -18.11 -10.38 10.08
C SER A 58 -17.00 -9.35 9.92
N SER A 59 -15.76 -9.78 9.81
CA SER A 59 -14.61 -8.90 9.59
C SER A 59 -13.70 -9.38 8.46
N ILE A 60 -12.95 -8.44 7.91
CA ILE A 60 -11.85 -8.67 6.98
C ILE A 60 -10.66 -7.85 7.47
N LEU A 61 -9.48 -8.46 7.52
CA LEU A 61 -8.21 -7.81 7.78
C LEU A 61 -7.24 -8.21 6.66
N ALA A 62 -6.60 -7.23 6.05
CA ALA A 62 -5.57 -7.44 5.06
C ALA A 62 -4.37 -6.52 5.36
N THR A 63 -3.17 -7.06 5.22
CA THR A 63 -1.90 -6.38 5.49
C THR A 63 -0.91 -6.65 4.36
N GLY A 64 -0.07 -5.67 4.06
CA GLY A 64 0.88 -5.73 2.97
C GLY A 64 2.10 -4.85 3.18
N ASN A 65 3.19 -5.45 3.63
CA ASN A 65 4.40 -4.73 4.01
C ASN A 65 5.56 -5.09 3.05
N VAL A 66 6.34 -4.09 2.65
CA VAL A 66 7.57 -4.27 1.89
C VAL A 66 8.68 -3.42 2.51
N GLU A 67 9.84 -4.02 2.73
CA GLU A 67 11.10 -3.33 2.98
C GLU A 67 12.13 -3.70 1.92
N SER A 68 12.94 -2.73 1.50
CA SER A 68 14.03 -2.85 0.54
C SER A 68 15.25 -2.11 1.08
N LYS A 69 16.43 -2.74 1.08
CA LYS A 69 17.72 -2.20 1.58
C LYS A 69 18.85 -2.46 0.58
N GLY A 70 19.72 -1.47 0.41
CA GLY A 70 20.81 -1.44 -0.59
C GLY A 70 20.81 -0.11 -1.33
N GLN A 71 21.93 0.30 -1.92
CA GLN A 71 22.17 1.64 -2.48
C GLN A 71 21.01 2.27 -3.27
N ASN A 72 20.21 1.48 -3.99
CA ASN A 72 19.04 1.94 -4.74
C ASN A 72 17.89 0.95 -4.55
N THR A 73 16.71 1.44 -4.18
CA THR A 73 15.59 0.59 -3.75
C THR A 73 14.25 1.01 -4.37
N SER A 74 13.30 0.08 -4.42
CA SER A 74 11.88 0.34 -4.66
C SER A 74 11.02 -0.69 -3.91
N SER A 75 10.06 -0.20 -3.14
CA SER A 75 9.12 -0.99 -2.33
C SER A 75 7.69 -0.58 -2.70
N ALA A 76 6.88 -1.50 -3.21
CA ALA A 76 5.49 -1.23 -3.61
C ALA A 76 4.54 -2.27 -3.00
N SER A 77 3.41 -1.82 -2.49
CA SER A 77 2.39 -2.69 -1.91
C SER A 77 1.01 -2.19 -2.32
N ASP A 78 0.10 -3.12 -2.61
CA ASP A 78 -1.31 -2.87 -2.88
C ASP A 78 -2.15 -3.89 -2.09
N VAL A 79 -3.24 -3.43 -1.48
CA VAL A 79 -4.12 -4.20 -0.61
C VAL A 79 -5.54 -3.73 -0.85
N ALA A 80 -6.42 -4.62 -1.29
CA ALA A 80 -7.83 -4.36 -1.51
C ALA A 80 -8.71 -5.39 -0.78
N ALA A 81 -9.76 -4.94 -0.12
CA ALA A 81 -10.68 -5.74 0.67
C ALA A 81 -12.13 -5.32 0.43
N ALA A 82 -12.97 -6.25 0.00
CA ALA A 82 -14.38 -6.01 -0.28
C ALA A 82 -15.28 -7.01 0.43
N ALA A 83 -16.45 -6.55 0.89
CA ALA A 83 -17.52 -7.40 1.40
C ALA A 83 -18.87 -6.84 0.98
N GLN A 84 -19.73 -7.70 0.47
CA GLN A 84 -21.14 -7.42 0.21
C GLN A 84 -21.95 -8.67 0.59
N ASP A 85 -22.85 -8.52 1.54
CA ASP A 85 -23.67 -9.61 2.10
C ASP A 85 -22.80 -10.80 2.57
N ASN A 86 -22.85 -11.92 1.85
CA ASN A 86 -22.04 -13.12 2.10
C ASN A 86 -20.76 -13.17 1.28
N ASN A 87 -20.66 -12.41 0.20
CA ASN A 87 -19.49 -12.39 -0.69
C ASN A 87 -18.39 -11.53 -0.06
N ARG A 88 -17.18 -12.10 0.06
CA ARG A 88 -16.03 -11.49 0.73
C ARG A 88 -14.76 -11.83 -0.05
N SER A 89 -13.95 -10.83 -0.34
CA SER A 89 -12.71 -10.97 -1.09
C SER A 89 -11.61 -10.07 -0.54
N VAL A 90 -10.38 -10.56 -0.53
CA VAL A 90 -9.16 -9.78 -0.33
C VAL A 90 -8.22 -10.05 -1.50
N SER A 91 -7.51 -9.02 -1.94
CA SER A 91 -6.28 -9.12 -2.72
C SER A 91 -5.18 -8.34 -1.98
N SER A 92 -4.00 -8.93 -1.87
CA SER A 92 -2.80 -8.31 -1.32
C SER A 92 -1.65 -8.62 -2.26
N MET A 93 -0.88 -7.60 -2.65
CA MET A 93 0.26 -7.72 -3.56
C MET A 93 1.40 -6.82 -3.09
N GLN A 94 2.51 -7.45 -2.70
CA GLN A 94 3.72 -6.84 -2.21
C GLN A 94 4.84 -7.11 -3.21
N LYS A 95 5.63 -6.10 -3.57
CA LYS A 95 6.78 -6.22 -4.47
C LYS A 95 7.91 -5.30 -4.00
N GLY A 96 9.10 -5.84 -3.82
CA GLY A 96 10.30 -5.04 -3.51
C GLY A 96 11.49 -5.37 -4.41
N GLU A 97 12.42 -4.42 -4.49
CA GLU A 97 13.60 -4.44 -5.36
C GLU A 97 14.72 -3.59 -4.73
N ALA A 98 15.86 -4.18 -4.35
CA ALA A 98 16.89 -3.47 -3.55
C ALA A 98 18.33 -3.81 -3.95
N THR A 99 19.13 -2.80 -4.29
CA THR A 99 20.21 -2.96 -5.29
C THR A 99 21.46 -2.13 -4.99
N GLY A 100 22.63 -2.53 -5.51
CA GLY A 100 23.83 -1.68 -5.50
C GLY A 100 25.12 -2.48 -5.48
N ARG A 101 26.16 -1.92 -4.84
CA ARG A 101 27.33 -2.65 -4.32
C ARG A 101 27.20 -2.90 -2.82
N GLY A 102 27.81 -3.98 -2.35
CA GLY A 102 27.78 -4.37 -0.94
C GLY A 102 26.59 -5.27 -0.65
N ASP A 103 25.85 -4.97 0.42
CA ASP A 103 24.70 -5.76 0.86
C ASP A 103 23.38 -5.25 0.26
N THR A 104 22.49 -6.18 -0.05
CA THR A 104 21.12 -5.93 -0.52
C THR A 104 20.14 -6.88 0.13
N SER A 105 18.92 -6.42 0.41
CA SER A 105 17.82 -7.28 0.85
C SER A 105 16.45 -6.69 0.54
N VAL A 106 15.49 -7.58 0.28
CA VAL A 106 14.06 -7.26 0.15
C VAL A 106 13.29 -8.23 1.02
N GLN A 107 12.28 -7.73 1.74
CA GLN A 107 11.26 -8.54 2.38
C GLN A 107 9.87 -8.05 1.95
N ALA A 108 9.04 -8.94 1.41
CA ALA A 108 7.67 -8.69 0.94
C ALA A 108 6.70 -9.61 1.68
N ASN A 109 5.87 -9.05 2.57
CA ASN A 109 5.02 -9.78 3.51
C ASN A 109 3.54 -9.44 3.31
N GLY A 110 2.75 -10.40 2.85
CA GLY A 110 1.29 -10.34 2.71
C GLY A 110 0.57 -11.17 3.78
N GLY A 111 -0.58 -10.68 4.24
CA GLY A 111 -1.47 -11.42 5.12
C GLY A 111 -2.93 -11.03 4.88
N SER A 112 -3.82 -12.02 4.88
CA SER A 112 -5.25 -11.88 4.60
C SER A 112 -6.07 -12.79 5.52
N VAL A 113 -7.06 -12.21 6.20
CA VAL A 113 -7.89 -12.87 7.21
C VAL A 113 -9.34 -12.48 6.98
N MET A 114 -10.23 -13.46 7.04
CA MET A 114 -11.68 -13.22 7.06
C MET A 114 -12.29 -13.89 8.29
N SER A 115 -13.34 -13.29 8.86
CA SER A 115 -14.19 -13.94 9.86
C SER A 115 -15.67 -13.68 9.62
N HIS A 116 -16.49 -14.62 10.08
CA HIS A 116 -17.96 -14.56 10.02
C HIS A 116 -18.53 -15.20 11.28
N TYR A 117 -19.34 -14.44 12.03
CA TYR A 117 -19.85 -14.83 13.36
C TYR A 117 -18.76 -15.29 14.34
N GLY A 118 -17.56 -14.69 14.26
CA GLY A 118 -16.41 -15.03 15.10
C GLY A 118 -15.60 -16.26 14.64
N MET A 119 -16.07 -17.02 13.65
CA MET A 119 -15.29 -18.09 13.02
C MET A 119 -14.41 -17.49 11.92
N GLN A 120 -13.11 -17.81 11.93
CA GLN A 120 -12.22 -17.44 10.82
C GLN A 120 -12.48 -18.33 9.60
N SER A 121 -12.27 -17.81 8.38
CA SER A 121 -12.23 -18.63 7.17
C SER A 121 -11.06 -19.62 7.27
N PRO A 122 -11.24 -20.91 6.95
CA PRO A 122 -10.16 -21.90 7.02
C PRO A 122 -8.99 -21.55 6.09
N TYR A 123 -9.27 -20.81 5.02
CA TYR A 123 -8.29 -20.35 4.04
C TYR A 123 -7.52 -19.09 4.46
N SER A 124 -7.80 -18.52 5.64
CA SER A 124 -7.09 -17.34 6.15
C SER A 124 -5.59 -17.61 6.34
N GLY A 125 -4.75 -16.73 5.81
CA GLY A 125 -3.29 -16.89 5.82
C GLY A 125 -2.59 -15.59 6.20
N HIS A 126 -1.82 -15.61 7.29
CA HIS A 126 -1.13 -14.42 7.83
C HIS A 126 0.32 -14.26 7.30
N SER A 127 0.74 -15.16 6.41
CA SER A 127 2.15 -15.52 6.27
C SER A 127 2.55 -15.82 4.81
N ALA A 128 2.16 -14.95 3.87
CA ALA A 128 2.69 -14.95 2.51
C ALA A 128 3.95 -14.08 2.47
N MET A 129 5.10 -14.67 2.82
CA MET A 129 6.41 -14.02 2.85
C MET A 129 7.20 -14.34 1.57
N ALA A 130 7.89 -13.34 1.03
CA ALA A 130 9.01 -13.53 0.13
C ALA A 130 10.19 -12.65 0.57
N SER A 131 11.31 -13.29 0.90
CA SER A 131 12.55 -12.65 1.36
C SER A 131 13.69 -13.00 0.41
N ALA A 132 14.46 -12.00 -0.01
CA ALA A 132 15.64 -12.16 -0.86
C ALA A 132 16.78 -11.30 -0.30
N GLY A 133 18.02 -11.75 -0.39
CA GLY A 133 19.19 -11.00 0.06
C GLY A 133 20.47 -11.46 -0.59
N ALA A 134 21.41 -10.54 -0.80
CA ALA A 134 22.67 -10.85 -1.48
C ALA A 134 23.78 -9.84 -1.18
N THR A 135 25.03 -10.30 -1.26
CA THR A 135 26.24 -9.55 -0.90
C THR A 135 27.30 -9.73 -1.98
N GLY A 136 27.77 -8.63 -2.58
CA GLY A 136 28.78 -8.67 -3.63
C GLY A 136 29.55 -7.35 -3.76
N SER A 137 30.87 -7.44 -3.96
CA SER A 137 31.76 -6.27 -4.00
C SER A 137 31.76 -5.51 -5.34
N LEU A 138 31.25 -6.12 -6.41
CA LEU A 138 31.06 -5.47 -7.71
C LEU A 138 29.60 -5.02 -7.90
N ALA A 139 28.63 -5.87 -7.51
CA ALA A 139 27.21 -5.53 -7.32
C ALA A 139 26.43 -6.61 -6.53
N SER A 140 25.17 -6.35 -6.16
CA SER A 140 24.26 -7.29 -5.46
C SER A 140 22.77 -6.98 -5.69
N LEU A 141 21.90 -7.98 -5.44
CA LEU A 141 20.47 -8.04 -5.79
C LEU A 141 19.59 -8.81 -4.81
N ALA A 142 18.47 -8.18 -4.48
CA ALA A 142 17.25 -8.82 -4.01
C ALA A 142 16.02 -8.27 -4.77
N LYS A 143 15.16 -9.17 -5.28
CA LYS A 143 13.76 -8.93 -5.67
C LYS A 143 12.88 -9.88 -4.88
N ALA A 144 11.73 -9.40 -4.42
CA ALA A 144 10.68 -10.27 -3.89
C ALA A 144 9.30 -9.82 -4.38
N LEU A 145 8.40 -10.77 -4.55
CA LEU A 145 6.98 -10.56 -4.77
C LEU A 145 6.20 -11.54 -3.89
N SER A 146 5.21 -11.03 -3.17
CA SER A 146 4.21 -11.86 -2.49
C SER A 146 2.83 -11.39 -2.93
N LYS A 147 2.01 -12.29 -3.44
CA LYS A 147 0.63 -12.01 -3.81
C LYS A 147 -0.29 -13.04 -3.16
N GLN A 148 -1.38 -12.57 -2.56
CA GLN A 148 -2.41 -13.38 -1.94
C GLN A 148 -3.79 -12.88 -2.36
N GLU A 149 -4.65 -13.76 -2.89
CA GLU A 149 -6.07 -13.49 -3.08
C GLU A 149 -6.86 -14.49 -2.23
N LEU A 150 -7.78 -13.99 -1.40
CA LEU A 150 -8.56 -14.80 -0.47
C LEU A 150 -10.05 -14.56 -0.72
N THR A 151 -10.83 -15.63 -0.72
CA THR A 151 -12.29 -15.60 -0.64
C THR A 151 -12.77 -16.42 0.55
N TRP A 152 -14.08 -16.60 0.71
CA TRP A 152 -14.61 -17.52 1.72
C TRP A 152 -14.35 -19.00 1.38
N GLU A 153 -14.20 -19.34 0.10
CA GLU A 153 -14.18 -20.71 -0.41
C GLU A 153 -12.82 -21.16 -0.98
N ASN A 154 -11.88 -20.22 -1.18
CA ASN A 154 -10.57 -20.52 -1.72
C ASN A 154 -9.51 -19.49 -1.28
N ILE A 155 -8.23 -19.88 -1.39
CA ILE A 155 -7.06 -18.99 -1.35
C ILE A 155 -6.18 -19.28 -2.57
N LEU A 156 -5.78 -18.21 -3.26
CA LEU A 156 -4.69 -18.20 -4.23
C LEU A 156 -3.50 -17.49 -3.59
N VAL A 157 -2.31 -18.08 -3.60
CA VAL A 157 -1.08 -17.40 -3.19
C VAL A 157 0.00 -17.63 -4.25
N HIS A 158 0.73 -16.58 -4.59
CA HIS A 158 1.87 -16.63 -5.49
C HIS A 158 3.00 -15.80 -4.89
N VAL A 159 4.01 -16.49 -4.35
CA VAL A 159 5.25 -15.88 -3.87
C VAL A 159 6.36 -16.16 -4.87
N ILE A 160 7.22 -15.16 -5.10
CA ILE A 160 8.40 -15.24 -5.97
C ILE A 160 9.53 -14.48 -5.27
N GLY A 161 10.76 -14.95 -5.39
CA GLY A 161 11.92 -14.09 -5.17
C GLY A 161 13.11 -14.47 -6.04
N SER A 162 14.02 -13.52 -6.13
CA SER A 162 15.28 -13.61 -6.87
C SER A 162 16.33 -12.87 -6.06
N ALA A 163 17.46 -13.52 -5.82
CA ALA A 163 18.58 -13.01 -5.04
C ALA A 163 19.86 -13.28 -5.83
N ALA A 164 20.80 -12.33 -5.87
CA ALA A 164 21.95 -12.44 -6.76
C ALA A 164 23.14 -11.54 -6.36
N ALA A 165 24.38 -11.95 -6.60
CA ALA A 165 25.56 -11.10 -6.35
C ALA A 165 26.76 -11.39 -7.27
N GLU A 166 27.56 -10.35 -7.49
CA GLU A 166 28.84 -10.33 -8.21
C GLU A 166 29.92 -9.71 -7.32
N GLY A 167 31.08 -10.36 -7.20
CA GLY A 167 32.16 -9.86 -6.35
C GLY A 167 33.53 -10.42 -6.69
N ILE A 168 34.55 -9.66 -6.31
CA ILE A 168 35.94 -10.10 -6.24
C ILE A 168 36.14 -10.77 -4.88
N GLY A 169 36.68 -11.99 -4.86
CA GLY A 169 37.05 -12.75 -3.65
C GLY A 169 35.89 -13.38 -2.88
N ASN A 170 34.70 -12.76 -2.84
CA ASN A 170 33.47 -13.35 -2.30
C ASN A 170 32.21 -12.79 -2.97
N ALA A 171 31.18 -13.63 -3.11
CA ALA A 171 29.79 -13.21 -3.36
C ALA A 171 28.79 -14.24 -2.78
N GLN A 172 27.59 -13.78 -2.41
CA GLN A 172 26.52 -14.63 -1.89
C GLN A 172 25.14 -14.14 -2.31
N ALA A 173 24.22 -15.08 -2.56
CA ALA A 173 22.80 -14.85 -2.76
C ALA A 173 21.96 -15.84 -1.94
N ASN A 174 20.84 -15.38 -1.36
CA ASN A 174 19.92 -16.20 -0.58
C ASN A 174 18.46 -15.78 -0.73
N LEU A 175 17.58 -16.77 -0.65
CA LEU A 175 16.14 -16.68 -0.82
C LEU A 175 15.43 -17.42 0.31
N ASP A 176 14.32 -16.87 0.80
CA ASP A 176 13.37 -17.59 1.63
C ASP A 176 11.95 -17.09 1.35
N ILE A 177 11.13 -17.91 0.68
CA ILE A 177 9.73 -17.59 0.39
C ILE A 177 8.82 -18.66 1.00
N GLY A 178 7.68 -18.25 1.53
CA GLY A 178 6.71 -19.13 2.17
C GLY A 178 5.30 -18.56 2.10
N ALA A 179 4.30 -19.41 1.97
CA ALA A 179 2.89 -19.03 1.91
C ALA A 179 2.01 -20.14 2.48
N GLY A 180 0.84 -19.78 3.02
CA GLY A 180 -0.14 -20.76 3.46
C GLY A 180 -1.22 -20.25 4.39
N ASN A 181 -2.01 -21.20 4.87
CA ASN A 181 -3.11 -21.03 5.82
C ASN A 181 -2.92 -22.02 6.99
N ALA A 182 -3.97 -22.33 7.77
CA ALA A 182 -3.88 -23.24 8.92
C ALA A 182 -3.81 -24.74 8.56
N TYR A 183 -3.95 -25.08 7.29
CA TYR A 183 -4.17 -26.44 6.76
C TYR A 183 -3.18 -26.82 5.66
N ASP A 184 -2.85 -25.88 4.79
CA ASP A 184 -1.97 -26.06 3.63
C ASP A 184 -0.89 -24.96 3.59
N GLY A 185 0.30 -25.30 3.10
CA GLY A 185 1.50 -24.47 3.12
C GLY A 185 2.51 -24.84 2.03
N VAL A 186 3.19 -23.83 1.49
CA VAL A 186 4.23 -23.93 0.46
C VAL A 186 5.44 -23.08 0.86
N GLY A 187 6.65 -23.49 0.46
CA GLY A 187 7.85 -22.68 0.64
C GLY A 187 9.03 -23.12 -0.21
N VAL A 188 9.89 -22.16 -0.55
CA VAL A 188 11.15 -22.36 -1.28
C VAL A 188 12.22 -21.50 -0.62
N SER A 189 13.22 -22.15 -0.05
CA SER A 189 14.41 -21.49 0.51
C SER A 189 15.63 -21.88 -0.32
N GLY A 190 16.61 -20.99 -0.46
CA GLY A 190 17.86 -21.32 -1.14
C GLY A 190 19.01 -20.38 -0.81
N LEU A 191 20.23 -20.85 -1.07
CA LEU A 191 21.49 -20.16 -0.79
C LEU A 191 22.53 -20.59 -1.82
N VAL A 192 23.27 -19.65 -2.40
CA VAL A 192 24.57 -19.91 -3.04
C VAL A 192 25.59 -18.92 -2.50
N SER A 193 26.76 -19.42 -2.11
CA SER A 193 27.86 -18.62 -1.55
C SER A 193 29.20 -19.10 -2.11
N GLY A 194 30.01 -18.18 -2.63
CA GLY A 194 31.28 -18.47 -3.28
C GLY A 194 32.44 -17.63 -2.70
N VAL A 195 33.61 -18.25 -2.60
CA VAL A 195 34.86 -17.63 -2.07
C VAL A 195 36.07 -18.05 -2.92
N ASN A 196 36.97 -17.10 -3.19
CA ASN A 196 38.27 -17.35 -3.81
C ASN A 196 39.38 -16.58 -3.06
N THR A 197 40.44 -17.27 -2.65
CA THR A 197 41.49 -16.71 -1.80
C THR A 197 42.55 -15.85 -2.52
N ALA A 198 42.37 -15.58 -3.82
CA ALA A 198 43.34 -14.90 -4.68
C ALA A 198 42.71 -13.78 -5.54
N ASN A 199 41.58 -13.22 -5.10
CA ASN A 199 40.82 -12.18 -5.82
C ASN A 199 40.25 -12.63 -7.18
N GLY A 200 39.87 -13.90 -7.30
CA GLY A 200 39.05 -14.41 -8.41
C GLY A 200 37.66 -13.76 -8.46
N HIS A 201 37.04 -13.82 -9.63
CA HIS A 201 35.69 -13.29 -9.88
C HIS A 201 34.63 -14.31 -9.46
N ILE A 202 33.59 -13.85 -8.77
CA ILE A 202 32.58 -14.70 -8.14
C ILE A 202 31.19 -14.15 -8.38
N ASN A 203 30.30 -15.09 -8.65
CA ASN A 203 28.96 -14.88 -9.16
C ASN A 203 28.03 -15.88 -8.46
N THR A 204 26.90 -15.45 -7.91
CA THR A 204 25.95 -16.35 -7.19
C THR A 204 24.50 -15.89 -7.33
N GLU A 205 23.56 -16.77 -7.68
CA GLU A 205 22.10 -16.51 -7.74
C GLU A 205 21.29 -17.54 -6.95
N VAL A 206 20.09 -17.13 -6.51
CA VAL A 206 18.98 -18.00 -6.11
C VAL A 206 17.67 -17.40 -6.63
N ASN A 207 16.87 -18.17 -7.36
CA ASN A 207 15.51 -17.85 -7.76
C ASN A 207 14.52 -18.84 -7.15
N GLY A 208 13.27 -18.45 -6.97
CA GLY A 208 12.22 -19.38 -6.59
C GLY A 208 10.84 -18.79 -6.69
N SER A 209 9.86 -19.68 -6.89
CA SER A 209 8.44 -19.35 -6.98
C SER A 209 7.63 -20.46 -6.35
N ALA A 210 6.63 -20.10 -5.53
CA ALA A 210 5.64 -21.04 -5.04
C ALA A 210 4.23 -20.49 -5.27
N ASN A 211 3.38 -21.32 -5.85
CA ASN A 211 1.99 -21.06 -6.17
C ASN A 211 1.10 -22.06 -5.41
N MET A 212 0.02 -21.55 -4.83
CA MET A 212 -0.98 -22.29 -4.06
C MET A 212 -2.36 -21.89 -4.58
N ASN A 213 -3.23 -22.86 -4.85
CA ASN A 213 -4.62 -22.65 -5.24
C ASN A 213 -5.49 -23.66 -4.47
N GLY A 214 -6.00 -23.25 -3.31
CA GLY A 214 -6.53 -24.19 -2.32
C GLY A 214 -5.45 -25.20 -1.91
N GLY A 215 -5.75 -26.50 -2.02
CA GLY A 215 -4.80 -27.58 -1.76
C GLY A 215 -3.95 -28.02 -2.96
N GLN A 216 -3.96 -27.28 -4.08
CA GLN A 216 -3.06 -27.50 -5.22
C GLN A 216 -1.80 -26.65 -5.07
N HIS A 217 -0.61 -27.27 -5.16
CA HIS A 217 0.67 -26.58 -5.03
C HIS A 217 1.59 -26.82 -6.24
N ASP A 218 2.29 -25.76 -6.66
CA ASP A 218 3.29 -25.77 -7.72
C ASP A 218 4.49 -24.92 -7.26
N LEU A 219 5.66 -25.52 -7.15
CA LEU A 219 6.86 -24.88 -6.60
C LEU A 219 8.09 -25.12 -7.49
N ALA A 220 8.93 -24.09 -7.63
CA ALA A 220 10.22 -24.16 -8.30
C ALA A 220 11.28 -23.35 -7.54
N GLY A 221 12.53 -23.77 -7.60
CA GLY A 221 13.66 -23.17 -6.88
C GLY A 221 14.98 -23.45 -7.58
N ASN A 222 15.61 -22.40 -8.10
CA ASN A 222 16.79 -22.49 -8.97
C ASN A 222 17.94 -21.70 -8.33
N MET A 223 19.18 -22.05 -8.65
CA MET A 223 20.37 -21.40 -8.13
C MET A 223 21.58 -21.68 -9.02
N TYR A 224 22.60 -20.84 -8.98
CA TYR A 224 23.90 -21.18 -9.57
C TYR A 224 24.97 -20.29 -8.97
N GLY A 225 26.22 -20.70 -9.14
CA GLY A 225 27.33 -19.77 -9.05
C GLY A 225 28.43 -20.11 -10.04
N ASN A 226 29.24 -19.12 -10.33
CA ASN A 226 30.49 -19.27 -11.05
C ASN A 226 31.63 -18.69 -10.19
N VAL A 227 32.74 -19.40 -10.08
CA VAL A 227 33.98 -18.90 -9.45
C VAL A 227 35.10 -19.04 -10.46
N GLU A 228 35.62 -17.92 -10.94
CA GLU A 228 36.74 -17.85 -11.88
C GLU A 228 38.01 -17.36 -11.17
N GLY A 229 38.91 -18.30 -10.85
CA GLY A 229 40.16 -18.03 -10.16
C GLY A 229 41.35 -18.16 -11.10
N VAL A 230 42.24 -17.16 -11.11
CA VAL A 230 43.53 -17.22 -11.84
C VAL A 230 44.56 -18.10 -11.11
N SER A 231 44.38 -18.28 -9.80
CA SER A 231 45.09 -19.21 -8.92
C SER A 231 44.33 -19.34 -7.58
N GLY A 232 44.86 -20.14 -6.64
CA GLY A 232 44.43 -20.20 -5.24
C GLY A 232 43.33 -21.21 -4.95
N ASN A 233 42.68 -21.05 -3.79
CA ASN A 233 41.53 -21.88 -3.38
C ASN A 233 40.24 -21.22 -3.83
N SER A 234 39.48 -21.91 -4.67
CA SER A 234 38.10 -21.59 -5.05
C SER A 234 37.14 -22.54 -4.33
N THR A 235 36.07 -22.01 -3.74
CA THR A 235 34.99 -22.78 -3.09
C THR A 235 33.65 -22.19 -3.47
N LEU A 236 32.69 -23.04 -3.78
CA LEU A 236 31.33 -22.67 -4.14
C LEU A 236 30.35 -23.68 -3.53
N VAL A 237 29.40 -23.18 -2.74
CA VAL A 237 28.38 -23.99 -2.05
C VAL A 237 27.01 -23.49 -2.43
N GLY A 238 26.10 -24.41 -2.75
CA GLY A 238 24.71 -24.12 -3.09
C GLY A 238 23.76 -25.10 -2.40
N ALA A 239 22.64 -24.60 -1.88
CA ALA A 239 21.62 -25.41 -1.20
C ALA A 239 20.21 -24.85 -1.50
N THR A 240 19.29 -25.69 -1.96
CA THR A 240 17.86 -25.37 -2.14
C THR A 240 17.00 -26.32 -1.32
N ASN A 241 15.86 -25.82 -0.84
CA ASN A 241 14.83 -26.63 -0.20
C ASN A 241 13.44 -26.16 -0.64
N ILE A 242 12.70 -27.04 -1.29
CA ILE A 242 11.28 -26.87 -1.64
C ILE A 242 10.46 -27.69 -0.65
N GLN A 243 9.42 -27.10 -0.06
CA GLN A 243 8.50 -27.77 0.85
C GLN A 243 7.03 -27.49 0.49
N SER A 244 6.22 -28.54 0.48
CA SER A 244 4.76 -28.50 0.36
C SER A 244 4.14 -29.32 1.50
N SER A 245 3.34 -28.68 2.34
CA SER A 245 2.55 -29.32 3.40
C SER A 245 1.06 -29.15 3.12
N SER A 246 0.29 -30.22 3.30
CA SER A 246 -1.17 -30.22 3.19
C SER A 246 -1.78 -31.13 4.24
N ILE A 247 -3.07 -30.97 4.52
CA ILE A 247 -3.82 -31.75 5.53
C ILE A 247 -3.67 -33.27 5.39
N THR A 248 -3.33 -33.76 4.20
CA THR A 248 -3.20 -35.19 3.91
C THR A 248 -1.79 -35.65 3.54
N ARG A 249 -0.88 -34.74 3.18
CA ARG A 249 0.47 -35.05 2.68
C ARG A 249 1.46 -33.91 2.92
N ASN A 250 2.63 -34.26 3.46
CA ASN A 250 3.82 -33.41 3.40
C ASN A 250 4.79 -33.96 2.33
N SER A 251 5.52 -33.08 1.68
CA SER A 251 6.54 -33.40 0.67
C SER A 251 7.62 -32.33 0.66
N SER A 252 8.87 -32.75 0.49
CA SER A 252 10.03 -31.87 0.54
C SER A 252 11.12 -32.37 -0.41
N VAL A 253 11.68 -31.46 -1.21
CA VAL A 253 12.79 -31.74 -2.12
C VAL A 253 13.94 -30.81 -1.72
N SER A 254 15.06 -31.38 -1.30
CA SER A 254 16.25 -30.63 -0.92
C SER A 254 17.41 -30.97 -1.87
N SER A 255 18.12 -29.97 -2.35
CA SER A 255 19.32 -30.11 -3.19
C SER A 255 20.50 -29.44 -2.51
N PHE A 256 21.68 -30.04 -2.59
CA PHE A 256 22.92 -29.52 -2.01
C PHE A 256 24.11 -29.87 -2.90
N ALA A 257 24.97 -28.90 -3.17
CA ALA A 257 26.24 -29.10 -3.85
C ALA A 257 27.34 -28.25 -3.20
N ASP A 258 28.51 -28.87 -3.04
CA ASP A 258 29.73 -28.27 -2.50
C ASP A 258 30.86 -28.58 -3.46
N SER A 259 31.45 -27.55 -4.06
CA SER A 259 32.50 -27.65 -5.08
C SER A 259 33.73 -26.86 -4.67
N LYS A 260 34.88 -27.52 -4.63
CA LYS A 260 36.16 -26.97 -4.19
C LYS A 260 37.25 -27.29 -5.20
N VAL A 261 38.01 -26.29 -5.62
CA VAL A 261 39.16 -26.42 -6.52
C VAL A 261 40.33 -25.64 -5.95
N HIS A 262 41.50 -26.28 -5.91
CA HIS A 262 42.79 -25.64 -5.65
C HIS A 262 43.61 -25.70 -6.94
N THR A 263 44.24 -24.60 -7.33
CA THR A 263 44.94 -24.50 -8.62
C THR A 263 46.06 -23.45 -8.61
N ASP A 264 47.16 -23.75 -9.30
CA ASP A 264 48.26 -22.82 -9.60
C ASP A 264 48.08 -22.09 -10.96
N GLY A 265 46.96 -22.32 -11.63
CA GLY A 265 46.54 -21.65 -12.87
C GLY A 265 45.03 -21.43 -12.95
N ILE A 266 44.51 -21.10 -14.13
CA ILE A 266 43.08 -20.74 -14.31
C ILE A 266 42.16 -21.92 -13.96
N SER A 267 41.12 -21.65 -13.17
CA SER A 267 39.98 -22.54 -12.92
C SER A 267 38.65 -21.81 -13.03
N SER A 268 37.62 -22.52 -13.49
CA SER A 268 36.21 -22.17 -13.28
C SER A 268 35.56 -23.28 -12.44
N ILE A 269 34.76 -22.89 -11.45
CA ILE A 269 33.78 -23.78 -10.81
C ILE A 269 32.39 -23.28 -11.20
N ASN A 270 31.58 -24.15 -11.80
CA ASN A 270 30.19 -23.85 -12.12
C ASN A 270 29.27 -24.74 -11.29
N LEU A 271 28.62 -24.15 -10.27
CA LEU A 271 27.50 -24.78 -9.56
C LEU A 271 26.23 -24.30 -10.26
N SER A 272 25.30 -25.21 -10.50
CA SER A 272 24.23 -24.95 -11.44
C SER A 272 23.03 -25.84 -11.09
N ALA A 273 21.88 -25.25 -10.77
CA ALA A 273 20.76 -25.93 -10.10
C ALA A 273 19.36 -25.37 -10.45
N ASP A 274 18.39 -26.26 -10.63
CA ASP A 274 16.93 -26.05 -10.72
C ASP A 274 16.26 -27.17 -9.91
N THR A 275 15.20 -26.89 -9.15
CA THR A 275 14.38 -27.89 -8.45
C THR A 275 12.90 -27.57 -8.65
N GLY A 276 12.02 -28.57 -8.71
CA GLY A 276 10.59 -28.36 -8.92
C GLY A 276 9.72 -29.45 -8.30
N PHE A 277 8.48 -29.09 -7.93
CA PHE A 277 7.48 -29.97 -7.33
C PHE A 277 6.06 -29.52 -7.70
N ASN A 278 5.20 -30.44 -8.16
CA ASN A 278 3.84 -30.14 -8.62
C ASN A 278 2.86 -31.23 -8.16
N THR A 279 1.75 -30.85 -7.50
CA THR A 279 0.82 -31.82 -6.87
C THR A 279 -0.09 -32.58 -7.84
N ASP A 280 -0.31 -32.07 -9.06
CA ASP A 280 -1.36 -32.56 -9.96
C ASP A 280 -0.95 -33.76 -10.82
N ARG A 281 0.36 -33.99 -10.99
CA ARG A 281 0.89 -34.97 -11.96
C ARG A 281 1.56 -36.14 -11.25
N LYS A 282 1.10 -37.36 -11.54
CA LYS A 282 1.71 -38.62 -11.07
C LYS A 282 3.02 -38.97 -11.84
N ALA A 283 3.88 -38.00 -12.14
CA ALA A 283 4.95 -38.17 -13.11
C ALA A 283 6.16 -37.24 -12.89
N TRP A 284 7.25 -37.85 -12.43
CA TRP A 284 8.66 -37.45 -12.59
C TRP A 284 9.07 -36.05 -12.10
N ASP A 285 9.63 -36.01 -10.88
CA ASP A 285 10.44 -34.90 -10.40
C ASP A 285 11.74 -34.79 -11.24
N LEU A 286 12.13 -33.56 -11.58
CA LEU A 286 13.39 -33.27 -12.29
C LEU A 286 14.13 -32.14 -11.59
N ILE A 287 15.42 -32.34 -11.36
CA ILE A 287 16.34 -31.36 -10.78
C ILE A 287 17.35 -31.04 -11.90
N PHE A 288 17.31 -29.80 -12.43
CA PHE A 288 18.23 -29.35 -13.49
C PHE A 288 19.21 -28.26 -13.02
N ILE A 289 19.70 -27.37 -13.90
CA ILE A 289 21.10 -26.88 -13.96
C ILE A 289 21.24 -25.50 -14.69
N LEU A 290 20.83 -24.32 -14.14
CA LEU A 290 21.35 -22.98 -14.60
C LEU A 290 21.02 -21.72 -13.73
N SER A 291 21.84 -20.65 -13.82
CA SER A 291 21.45 -19.23 -13.63
C SER A 291 22.50 -18.21 -14.21
N LEU A 292 22.27 -16.88 -14.08
CA LEU A 292 23.19 -15.91 -13.43
C LEU A 292 22.90 -14.38 -13.71
N VAL A 293 22.33 -13.64 -12.74
CA VAL A 293 22.75 -12.31 -12.11
C VAL A 293 23.20 -11.15 -13.05
N LEU A 294 22.77 -9.86 -13.00
CA LEU A 294 22.56 -8.96 -11.84
C LEU A 294 21.82 -7.60 -12.12
N PHE A 295 21.65 -6.80 -11.05
CA PHE A 295 21.18 -5.39 -10.93
C PHE A 295 22.19 -4.28 -11.28
N GLN A 296 21.84 -2.96 -11.30
CA GLN A 296 20.58 -2.18 -11.51
C GLN A 296 20.97 -0.67 -11.44
N VAL A 297 20.46 0.09 -10.45
CA VAL A 297 20.78 1.47 -10.03
C VAL A 297 20.09 2.63 -10.79
N GLN A 298 19.54 3.57 -10.02
CA GLN A 298 18.81 4.78 -10.44
C GLN A 298 19.79 5.90 -10.90
N ASN A 299 19.21 7.03 -11.35
CA ASN A 299 19.55 8.46 -11.02
C ASN A 299 19.59 9.40 -12.26
N SER A 300 19.11 10.66 -12.23
CA SER A 300 18.24 11.34 -11.23
C SER A 300 17.68 12.72 -11.70
N LEU A 301 16.65 13.21 -10.99
CA LEU A 301 16.26 14.62 -10.70
C LEU A 301 15.78 15.65 -11.78
N ARG A 302 14.84 16.51 -11.32
CA ARG A 302 14.43 17.88 -11.82
C ARG A 302 13.57 17.87 -13.11
N SER A 303 12.62 18.79 -13.40
CA SER A 303 12.30 20.19 -12.95
C SER A 303 10.86 20.58 -13.45
N LEU A 304 10.11 21.66 -13.14
CA LEU A 304 10.22 22.82 -12.21
C LEU A 304 8.84 23.60 -12.06
N VAL A 305 8.37 23.87 -10.83
CA VAL A 305 7.66 25.10 -10.32
C VAL A 305 6.27 25.60 -10.85
N ALA A 306 5.26 25.48 -9.95
CA ALA A 306 4.30 26.51 -9.44
C ALA A 306 3.15 27.18 -10.28
N ALA A 307 2.47 28.12 -9.61
CA ALA A 307 1.43 29.08 -10.02
C ALA A 307 -0.06 28.63 -10.08
N LYS A 308 -0.67 28.59 -8.89
CA LYS A 308 -1.95 29.23 -8.46
C LYS A 308 -2.92 29.72 -9.57
N THR A 309 -4.20 29.31 -9.65
CA THR A 309 -5.32 29.44 -8.68
C THR A 309 -5.80 30.88 -8.40
N THR A 310 -7.10 31.21 -8.27
CA THR A 310 -8.34 30.39 -8.32
C THR A 310 -9.54 31.21 -8.86
N ALA A 311 -10.71 30.56 -9.00
CA ALA A 311 -12.00 31.21 -9.25
C ALA A 311 -12.58 31.89 -7.99
N LEU A 312 -13.80 32.44 -8.10
CA LEU A 312 -14.61 32.89 -6.96
C LEU A 312 -16.11 32.67 -7.25
N LEU A 313 -16.87 32.29 -6.22
CA LEU A 313 -18.34 32.27 -6.15
C LEU A 313 -18.73 32.71 -4.72
N VAL A 314 -19.93 33.27 -4.47
CA VAL A 314 -20.35 33.74 -3.12
C VAL A 314 -21.87 33.62 -2.91
N ALA A 315 -22.27 33.32 -1.65
CA ALA A 315 -23.58 33.47 -1.00
C ALA A 315 -23.43 32.96 0.49
N ILE A 316 -24.47 32.97 1.35
CA ILE A 316 -24.32 32.92 2.84
C ILE A 316 -25.27 31.92 3.53
N GLY A 317 -24.91 31.07 4.52
CA GLY A 317 -23.58 30.57 4.91
C GLY A 317 -22.99 31.05 6.25
N ASN A 318 -22.78 30.13 7.21
CA ASN A 318 -21.81 30.35 8.29
C ASN A 318 -20.70 29.28 8.23
N GLY A 319 -19.51 29.76 7.90
CA GLY A 319 -18.27 29.00 7.88
C GLY A 319 -17.14 29.94 8.26
N VAL A 320 -16.37 29.58 9.28
CA VAL A 320 -15.14 30.32 9.59
C VAL A 320 -14.07 29.85 8.61
N VAL A 321 -13.56 30.77 7.80
CA VAL A 321 -12.32 30.56 7.05
C VAL A 321 -11.24 31.40 7.70
N TYR A 322 -10.29 30.74 8.35
CA TYR A 322 -9.13 31.36 8.98
C TYR A 322 -7.88 30.77 8.34
N GLY A 323 -7.04 31.61 7.73
CA GLY A 323 -5.81 31.15 7.11
C GLY A 323 -4.69 32.15 7.26
N GLU A 324 -3.49 31.64 7.51
CA GLU A 324 -2.26 32.41 7.58
C GLU A 324 -1.43 32.12 6.32
N GLY A 325 -1.07 33.17 5.60
CA GLY A 325 -0.34 33.10 4.34
C GLY A 325 -0.04 34.50 3.79
N THR A 326 0.53 34.56 2.59
CA THR A 326 0.89 35.84 1.93
C THR A 326 -0.31 36.49 1.23
N GLU A 327 -0.09 37.68 0.69
CA GLU A 327 -0.93 38.41 -0.28
C GLU A 327 -1.47 37.59 -1.47
N ASN A 328 -0.92 36.40 -1.73
CA ASN A 328 -1.40 35.47 -2.75
C ASN A 328 -2.51 34.51 -2.25
N SER A 329 -2.89 34.61 -0.98
CA SER A 329 -3.95 33.82 -0.34
C SER A 329 -5.33 34.40 -0.63
N ASN A 330 -6.34 33.54 -0.79
CA ASN A 330 -7.73 33.95 -1.02
C ASN A 330 -8.69 32.96 -0.36
N ALA A 331 -9.74 33.45 0.28
CA ALA A 331 -10.72 32.64 0.98
C ALA A 331 -12.14 33.08 0.64
N SER A 332 -12.99 32.14 0.26
CA SER A 332 -14.38 32.39 -0.11
C SER A 332 -15.34 31.38 0.50
N LEU A 333 -16.56 31.84 0.79
CA LEU A 333 -17.68 31.03 1.23
C LEU A 333 -18.90 31.39 0.38
N ALA A 334 -19.57 30.37 -0.15
CA ALA A 334 -20.41 30.46 -1.34
C ALA A 334 -21.67 29.60 -1.23
N VAL A 335 -22.67 30.10 -0.49
CA VAL A 335 -23.83 29.32 -0.03
C VAL A 335 -25.11 29.66 -0.78
N ASP A 336 -25.23 29.11 -1.99
CA ASP A 336 -26.34 29.36 -2.90
C ASP A 336 -27.65 28.82 -2.31
N THR A 337 -28.66 29.68 -2.17
CA THR A 337 -29.95 29.34 -1.56
C THR A 337 -31.07 29.53 -2.58
N LYS A 338 -31.53 28.41 -3.15
CA LYS A 338 -32.58 28.38 -4.17
C LYS A 338 -33.92 28.00 -3.56
N TYR A 339 -34.95 28.80 -3.76
CA TYR A 339 -36.32 28.49 -3.33
C TYR A 339 -37.15 27.97 -4.50
N ARG A 340 -37.90 26.89 -4.27
CA ARG A 340 -38.95 26.41 -5.18
C ARG A 340 -40.30 27.06 -4.86
N ASN A 341 -41.20 27.02 -5.83
CA ASN A 341 -42.56 27.57 -5.72
C ASN A 341 -43.45 26.86 -4.69
N ASP A 342 -43.02 25.72 -4.15
CA ASP A 342 -43.67 24.96 -3.07
C ASP A 342 -43.21 25.38 -1.66
N GLY A 343 -42.26 26.33 -1.56
CA GLY A 343 -41.65 26.76 -0.31
C GLY A 343 -40.40 25.98 0.11
N THR A 344 -40.03 24.91 -0.60
CA THR A 344 -38.78 24.20 -0.30
C THR A 344 -37.56 25.02 -0.68
N ALA A 345 -36.65 25.20 0.27
CA ALA A 345 -35.31 25.69 0.00
C ALA A 345 -34.42 24.56 -0.54
N GLN A 346 -33.34 24.93 -1.22
CA GLN A 346 -32.14 24.13 -1.41
C GLN A 346 -30.96 25.03 -1.06
N ILE A 347 -30.34 24.79 0.08
CA ILE A 347 -29.11 25.45 0.50
C ILE A 347 -27.94 24.59 0.02
N VAL A 348 -27.01 25.20 -0.72
CA VAL A 348 -25.78 24.59 -1.22
C VAL A 348 -24.60 25.40 -0.68
N VAL A 349 -24.14 25.07 0.53
CA VAL A 349 -22.92 25.67 1.11
C VAL A 349 -21.72 25.22 0.29
N ASN A 350 -20.90 26.13 -0.25
CA ASN A 350 -19.60 25.79 -0.84
C ASN A 350 -18.50 26.65 -0.19
N GLY A 351 -17.55 26.07 0.53
CA GLY A 351 -16.27 26.72 0.84
C GLY A 351 -15.29 26.55 -0.33
N ASP A 352 -14.51 27.58 -0.65
CA ASP A 352 -13.25 27.44 -1.40
C ASP A 352 -12.19 28.37 -0.80
N GLY A 353 -11.21 27.77 -0.12
CA GLY A 353 -10.21 28.48 0.69
C GLY A 353 -8.78 28.15 0.27
N GLN A 354 -7.91 29.16 0.26
CA GLN A 354 -6.52 29.01 -0.16
C GLN A 354 -5.55 29.88 0.65
N ALA A 355 -4.66 29.24 1.41
CA ALA A 355 -3.57 29.91 2.14
C ALA A 355 -2.22 29.52 1.55
N ILE A 356 -1.49 30.50 1.01
CA ILE A 356 -0.22 30.25 0.29
C ILE A 356 0.88 31.22 0.71
N SER A 357 2.06 30.69 1.00
CA SER A 357 3.28 31.44 1.29
C SER A 357 4.49 30.97 0.49
N ASN A 358 5.45 31.88 0.32
CA ASN A 358 6.76 31.63 -0.25
C ASN A 358 7.79 31.87 0.87
N GLY A 359 8.42 30.81 1.40
CA GLY A 359 9.46 30.95 2.43
C GLY A 359 8.95 31.09 3.88
N THR A 360 7.68 30.77 4.15
CA THR A 360 7.16 30.62 5.52
C THR A 360 6.12 29.51 5.60
N ASN A 361 5.66 29.22 6.82
CA ASN A 361 4.51 28.35 7.04
C ASN A 361 3.23 28.89 6.37
N SER A 362 2.28 28.00 6.08
CA SER A 362 0.92 28.35 5.61
C SER A 362 -0.13 27.48 6.29
N SER A 363 -1.13 28.09 6.91
CA SER A 363 -2.22 27.38 7.59
C SER A 363 -3.58 27.73 6.97
N LEU A 364 -4.47 26.75 6.84
CA LEU A 364 -5.85 26.96 6.38
C LEU A 364 -6.83 26.13 7.20
N SER A 365 -7.66 26.79 7.99
CA SER A 365 -8.87 26.22 8.57
C SER A 365 -10.08 26.70 7.78
N ILE A 366 -10.83 25.76 7.18
CA ILE A 366 -12.06 26.08 6.44
C ILE A 366 -13.25 25.25 6.92
N GLY A 367 -14.18 25.92 7.59
CA GLY A 367 -15.51 25.39 7.87
C GLY A 367 -16.48 25.77 6.75
N ALA A 368 -17.35 24.85 6.33
CA ALA A 368 -18.47 25.14 5.44
C ALA A 368 -19.72 24.39 5.91
N ASN A 369 -20.41 24.99 6.89
CA ASN A 369 -21.47 24.32 7.64
C ASN A 369 -22.86 24.85 7.24
N ALA A 370 -23.83 23.93 7.21
CA ALA A 370 -25.24 24.17 6.90
C ALA A 370 -26.12 23.70 8.05
N ASP A 371 -26.95 24.59 8.58
CA ASP A 371 -28.11 24.27 9.42
C ASP A 371 -29.36 24.54 8.56
N ILE A 372 -30.18 23.51 8.35
CA ILE A 372 -31.32 23.56 7.43
C ILE A 372 -32.59 23.02 8.12
N SER A 373 -33.51 23.92 8.45
CA SER A 373 -34.84 23.54 8.89
C SER A 373 -35.84 23.44 7.73
N ASN A 374 -36.86 22.59 7.89
CA ASN A 374 -38.11 22.59 7.14
C ASN A 374 -37.95 22.49 5.60
N THR A 375 -37.05 21.61 5.14
CA THR A 375 -36.56 21.52 3.76
C THR A 375 -36.62 20.07 3.22
N TYR A 376 -36.52 19.88 1.89
CA TYR A 376 -36.53 18.56 1.23
C TYR A 376 -35.13 17.99 0.88
N ALA A 377 -34.13 18.83 0.57
CA ALA A 377 -32.74 18.38 0.37
C ALA A 377 -31.73 19.52 0.54
N GLY A 378 -30.52 19.19 1.00
CA GLY A 378 -29.42 20.15 1.18
C GLY A 378 -28.06 19.60 0.75
N SER A 379 -27.10 20.50 0.51
CA SER A 379 -25.70 20.12 0.30
C SER A 379 -24.77 21.06 1.04
N ALA A 380 -23.75 20.51 1.70
CA ALA A 380 -22.61 21.23 2.21
C ALA A 380 -21.34 20.69 1.54
N LEU A 381 -20.54 21.61 1.02
CA LEU A 381 -19.37 21.38 0.20
C LEU A 381 -18.26 22.30 0.71
N SER A 382 -17.03 21.80 0.73
CA SER A 382 -15.86 22.65 0.96
C SER A 382 -14.68 22.09 0.20
N ASN A 383 -13.97 22.98 -0.48
CA ASN A 383 -12.68 22.75 -1.09
C ASN A 383 -11.63 23.63 -0.38
N GLY A 384 -10.37 23.22 -0.40
CA GLY A 384 -9.30 24.17 -0.15
C GLY A 384 -7.90 23.65 -0.37
N VAL A 385 -6.94 24.58 -0.35
CA VAL A 385 -5.54 24.33 -0.69
C VAL A 385 -4.62 25.14 0.24
N ALA A 386 -3.77 24.45 1.00
CA ALA A 386 -2.61 25.06 1.66
C ALA A 386 -1.34 24.86 0.81
N HIS A 387 -0.46 25.86 0.72
CA HIS A 387 0.84 25.71 0.05
C HIS A 387 1.93 26.58 0.71
N GLY A 388 2.99 25.98 1.23
CA GLY A 388 4.05 26.71 1.94
C GLY A 388 5.27 25.84 2.21
N GLU A 389 6.17 26.26 3.09
CA GLU A 389 7.28 25.40 3.50
C GLU A 389 6.78 24.31 4.45
N VAL A 390 6.31 24.68 5.65
CA VAL A 390 5.43 23.81 6.46
C VAL A 390 3.98 24.24 6.25
N ASN A 391 3.10 23.34 5.84
CA ASN A 391 1.70 23.67 5.58
C ASN A 391 0.71 22.70 6.22
N GLY A 392 -0.36 23.27 6.80
CA GLY A 392 -1.37 22.53 7.55
C GLY A 392 -2.78 22.98 7.18
N MET A 393 -3.63 22.06 6.73
CA MET A 393 -5.03 22.33 6.44
C MET A 393 -5.96 21.51 7.33
N SER A 394 -7.01 22.15 7.85
CA SER A 394 -8.12 21.49 8.52
C SER A 394 -9.43 21.90 7.85
N GLY A 395 -10.23 20.91 7.48
CA GLY A 395 -11.49 21.10 6.78
C GLY A 395 -12.66 20.45 7.52
N ASN A 396 -13.72 21.21 7.79
CA ASN A 396 -14.94 20.71 8.43
C ASN A 396 -16.19 21.09 7.64
N VAL A 397 -17.03 20.11 7.35
CA VAL A 397 -18.30 20.26 6.64
C VAL A 397 -19.37 19.50 7.39
N LEU A 398 -20.24 20.21 8.11
CA LEU A 398 -21.42 19.67 8.77
C LEU A 398 -22.68 20.14 8.04
N LEU A 399 -23.53 19.18 7.66
CA LEU A 399 -24.89 19.42 7.18
C LEU A 399 -25.87 18.85 8.20
N ASP A 400 -26.64 19.72 8.85
CA ASP A 400 -27.76 19.34 9.71
C ASP A 400 -29.10 19.66 8.99
N ILE A 401 -30.03 18.70 9.00
CA ILE A 401 -31.35 18.84 8.39
C ILE A 401 -32.44 18.35 9.35
N ASP A 402 -33.28 19.26 9.83
CA ASP A 402 -34.49 18.97 10.60
C ASP A 402 -35.73 19.13 9.69
N GLY A 403 -36.24 18.00 9.18
CA GLY A 403 -37.20 17.97 8.07
C GLY A 403 -38.33 16.96 8.24
N GLY A 404 -39.57 17.42 8.01
CA GLY A 404 -40.78 16.62 8.24
C GLY A 404 -41.03 15.47 7.26
N SER A 405 -40.42 15.46 6.06
CA SER A 405 -40.72 14.44 5.04
C SER A 405 -39.57 14.20 4.05
N GLY A 406 -38.93 13.03 4.18
CA GLY A 406 -38.12 12.41 3.12
C GLY A 406 -36.93 13.25 2.64
N THR A 407 -35.94 13.48 3.50
CA THR A 407 -34.79 14.34 3.20
C THR A 407 -33.54 13.58 2.82
N GLY A 408 -33.00 13.87 1.64
CA GLY A 408 -31.64 13.51 1.25
C GLY A 408 -30.65 14.64 1.56
N GLY A 409 -29.38 14.30 1.81
CA GLY A 409 -28.34 15.27 2.15
C GLY A 409 -26.96 14.82 1.66
N ASN A 410 -26.11 15.80 1.33
CA ASN A 410 -24.74 15.57 0.87
C ASN A 410 -23.75 16.50 1.58
N ALA A 411 -22.81 15.93 2.34
CA ALA A 411 -21.71 16.64 2.98
C ALA A 411 -20.38 16.17 2.36
N LYS A 412 -19.62 17.07 1.70
CA LYS A 412 -18.29 16.77 1.15
C LYS A 412 -17.26 17.79 1.60
N MET A 413 -16.14 17.31 2.11
CA MET A 413 -14.92 18.08 2.35
C MET A 413 -13.80 17.53 1.46
N GLU A 414 -13.16 18.39 0.67
CA GLU A 414 -11.95 18.06 -0.11
C GLU A 414 -10.85 19.08 0.20
N ALA A 415 -9.65 18.59 0.49
CA ALA A 415 -8.57 19.41 0.99
C ALA A 415 -7.23 18.99 0.39
N TRP A 416 -6.39 19.96 0.11
CA TRP A 416 -5.09 19.80 -0.52
C TRP A 416 -4.01 20.52 0.27
N GLY A 417 -2.83 19.90 0.35
CA GLY A 417 -1.62 20.47 0.90
C GLY A 417 -0.44 20.16 -0.03
N GLY A 418 0.67 20.84 0.15
CA GLY A 418 1.93 20.56 -0.54
C GLY A 418 2.87 21.75 -0.51
N GLY A 419 4.13 21.57 -0.84
CA GLY A 419 5.10 22.66 -0.90
C GLY A 419 6.53 22.22 -0.64
N ASN A 420 7.37 23.14 -0.18
CA ASN A 420 8.81 22.93 0.02
C ASN A 420 9.08 22.55 1.49
N GLY A 421 8.70 21.34 1.88
CA GLY A 421 8.70 20.90 3.28
C GLY A 421 7.41 20.18 3.64
N ASP A 422 7.14 20.05 4.93
CA ASP A 422 6.10 19.18 5.46
C ASP A 422 4.67 19.67 5.17
N SER A 423 3.78 18.71 4.89
CA SER A 423 2.35 18.92 4.67
C SER A 423 1.50 18.03 5.54
N GLN A 424 0.45 18.60 6.14
CA GLN A 424 -0.62 17.85 6.79
C GLN A 424 -1.99 18.36 6.33
N VAL A 425 -2.92 17.44 6.08
CA VAL A 425 -4.33 17.75 5.80
C VAL A 425 -5.24 16.86 6.64
N LEU A 426 -6.26 17.47 7.24
CA LEU A 426 -7.34 16.80 7.95
C LEU A 426 -8.68 17.18 7.34
N THR A 427 -9.57 16.21 7.10
CA THR A 427 -10.94 16.46 6.63
C THR A 427 -11.98 15.76 7.50
N ASN A 428 -13.08 16.46 7.77
CA ASN A 428 -14.26 15.92 8.40
C ASN A 428 -15.49 16.31 7.56
N ALA A 429 -16.27 15.31 7.17
CA ALA A 429 -17.58 15.48 6.58
C ALA A 429 -18.63 14.80 7.47
N GLY A 430 -19.64 15.55 7.89
CA GLY A 430 -20.69 15.12 8.80
C GLY A 430 -22.08 15.42 8.23
N LEU A 431 -22.99 14.47 8.41
CA LEU A 431 -24.40 14.58 8.03
C LEU A 431 -25.27 14.18 9.21
N ILE A 432 -26.13 15.09 9.63
CA ILE A 432 -27.18 14.87 10.63
C ILE A 432 -28.52 15.03 9.91
N LEU A 433 -29.33 13.97 9.91
CA LEU A 433 -30.69 13.98 9.40
C LEU A 433 -31.66 13.61 10.52
N LYS A 434 -32.64 14.48 10.76
CA LYS A 434 -33.76 14.22 11.66
C LYS A 434 -35.03 14.10 10.83
N GLN A 435 -35.55 12.88 10.76
CA GLN A 435 -36.71 12.49 9.95
C GLN A 435 -37.77 11.85 10.87
N TRP A 436 -38.84 12.59 11.18
CA TRP A 436 -39.86 12.20 12.17
C TRP A 436 -39.22 11.89 13.54
N ASN A 437 -39.16 10.62 13.93
CA ASN A 437 -38.55 10.14 15.17
C ASN A 437 -37.16 9.51 14.95
N GLU A 438 -36.69 9.39 13.71
CA GLU A 438 -35.36 8.86 13.41
C GLU A 438 -34.30 9.97 13.38
N LEU A 439 -33.16 9.71 14.02
CA LEU A 439 -31.96 10.53 13.94
C LEU A 439 -30.85 9.72 13.28
N ARG A 440 -30.40 10.15 12.10
CA ARG A 440 -29.28 9.53 11.38
C ARG A 440 -28.09 10.48 11.44
N ASN A 441 -27.13 10.18 12.31
CA ASN A 441 -25.89 10.95 12.51
C ASN A 441 -24.71 10.14 11.96
N ILE A 442 -24.06 10.69 10.93
CA ILE A 442 -23.05 10.02 10.11
C ILE A 442 -21.85 10.94 9.97
N SER A 443 -20.63 10.41 10.06
CA SER A 443 -19.42 11.19 9.76
C SER A 443 -18.30 10.34 9.16
N VAL A 444 -17.49 11.00 8.35
CA VAL A 444 -16.28 10.48 7.69
C VAL A 444 -15.12 11.41 8.05
N ASN A 445 -13.97 10.82 8.40
CA ASN A 445 -12.79 11.55 8.87
C ASN A 445 -11.56 11.06 8.11
N GLY A 446 -10.86 11.97 7.43
CA GLY A 446 -9.68 11.71 6.63
C GLY A 446 -8.44 12.37 7.21
N GLY A 447 -7.33 11.63 7.31
CA GLY A 447 -6.05 12.15 7.81
C GLY A 447 -4.91 11.76 6.88
N VAL A 448 -4.12 12.75 6.45
CA VAL A 448 -3.02 12.55 5.49
C VAL A 448 -1.86 13.49 5.81
N SER A 449 -0.63 13.00 5.68
CA SER A 449 0.59 13.78 5.92
C SER A 449 1.75 13.35 5.05
N ALA A 450 2.71 14.25 4.87
CA ALA A 450 3.95 14.03 4.13
C ALA A 450 5.06 14.91 4.72
N ASN A 451 6.29 14.39 4.75
CA ASN A 451 7.48 15.07 5.25
C ASN A 451 8.64 14.84 4.26
N GLY A 452 9.42 15.87 3.95
CA GLY A 452 10.49 15.86 2.92
C GLY A 452 10.61 17.18 2.14
N ASP A 453 11.68 17.33 1.35
CA ASP A 453 11.99 18.57 0.59
C ASP A 453 10.83 19.10 -0.28
N GLN A 454 10.02 18.20 -0.87
CA GLN A 454 8.82 18.54 -1.62
C GLN A 454 7.69 17.57 -1.31
N THR A 455 6.53 18.10 -0.92
CA THR A 455 5.36 17.29 -0.56
C THR A 455 4.12 17.69 -1.35
N LYS A 456 3.17 16.77 -1.45
CA LYS A 456 1.79 17.02 -1.89
C LYS A 456 0.85 16.00 -1.27
N VAL A 457 -0.19 16.48 -0.62
CA VAL A 457 -1.19 15.66 0.07
C VAL A 457 -2.61 16.06 -0.34
N ASN A 458 -3.53 15.11 -0.27
CA ASN A 458 -4.95 15.30 -0.53
C ASN A 458 -5.77 14.42 0.41
N SER A 459 -6.84 14.98 0.95
CA SER A 459 -7.84 14.24 1.72
C SER A 459 -9.23 14.63 1.23
N PHE A 460 -10.07 13.62 1.06
CA PHE A 460 -11.43 13.73 0.58
C PHE A 460 -12.33 12.92 1.51
N SER A 461 -13.43 13.52 1.95
CA SER A 461 -14.43 12.88 2.80
C SER A 461 -15.82 13.28 2.31
N MET A 462 -16.67 12.29 2.01
CA MET A 462 -18.07 12.49 1.59
C MET A 462 -19.01 11.63 2.44
N VAL A 463 -20.14 12.21 2.82
CA VAL A 463 -21.33 11.50 3.29
C VAL A 463 -22.53 11.93 2.46
N LYS A 464 -23.29 10.97 1.94
CA LYS A 464 -24.51 11.19 1.17
C LYS A 464 -25.60 10.22 1.64
N ASP A 465 -26.79 10.74 1.95
CA ASP A 465 -28.01 9.96 2.17
C ASP A 465 -29.02 10.35 1.08
N ASN A 466 -29.61 9.34 0.42
CA ASN A 466 -30.63 9.49 -0.61
C ASN A 466 -31.78 8.54 -0.31
N ASN A 467 -32.79 9.03 0.40
CA ASN A 467 -33.97 8.25 0.81
C ASN A 467 -33.62 6.96 1.59
N GLY A 468 -32.59 7.01 2.45
CA GLY A 468 -32.16 5.89 3.27
C GLY A 468 -31.07 5.00 2.64
N GLU A 469 -30.76 5.17 1.36
CA GLU A 469 -29.50 4.69 0.78
C GLU A 469 -28.36 5.63 1.23
N GLN A 470 -27.32 5.09 1.86
CA GLN A 470 -26.27 5.86 2.51
C GLN A 470 -24.90 5.50 1.89
N THR A 471 -24.28 6.46 1.20
CA THR A 471 -22.94 6.37 0.61
C THR A 471 -21.96 7.16 1.47
N LEU A 472 -20.83 6.54 1.83
CA LEU A 472 -19.75 7.13 2.59
C LEU A 472 -18.45 6.86 1.85
N GLU A 473 -17.74 7.91 1.45
CA GLU A 473 -16.49 7.82 0.68
C GLU A 473 -15.39 8.59 1.39
N ASN A 474 -14.22 7.98 1.54
CA ASN A 474 -13.05 8.59 2.16
C ASN A 474 -11.80 8.21 1.35
N SER A 475 -11.01 9.19 0.94
CA SER A 475 -9.86 8.98 0.06
C SER A 475 -8.73 9.92 0.44
N GLN A 476 -7.58 9.36 0.79
CA GLN A 476 -6.39 10.06 1.25
C GLN A 476 -5.21 9.68 0.35
N LYS A 477 -4.49 10.68 -0.13
CA LYS A 477 -3.34 10.49 -1.02
C LYS A 477 -2.21 11.41 -0.58
N ALA A 478 -1.11 10.85 -0.10
CA ALA A 478 0.12 11.60 0.17
C ALA A 478 1.19 11.26 -0.86
N SER A 479 2.03 12.25 -1.13
CA SER A 479 3.27 12.08 -1.87
C SER A 479 4.33 13.00 -1.27
N SER A 480 5.55 12.49 -1.20
CA SER A 480 6.71 13.21 -0.70
C SER A 480 7.92 12.88 -1.58
N SER A 481 8.86 13.80 -1.69
CA SER A 481 10.19 13.58 -2.21
C SER A 481 11.22 14.42 -1.47
N SER A 482 12.45 13.91 -1.37
CA SER A 482 13.56 14.47 -0.60
C SER A 482 14.89 14.01 -1.19
N LYS A 483 15.96 14.76 -0.92
CA LYS A 483 17.35 14.29 -1.13
C LYS A 483 17.89 13.42 0.00
N GLY A 484 17.21 13.40 1.14
CA GLY A 484 17.45 12.48 2.23
C GLY A 484 16.16 11.72 2.52
N SER A 485 15.89 11.45 3.80
CA SER A 485 14.62 10.85 4.21
C SER A 485 13.42 11.67 3.72
N SER A 486 12.44 10.97 3.13
CA SER A 486 11.08 11.43 2.90
C SER A 486 10.12 10.38 3.44
N SER A 487 8.93 10.82 3.84
CA SER A 487 7.85 9.96 4.30
C SER A 487 6.48 10.48 3.89
N ALA A 488 5.52 9.57 3.77
CA ALA A 488 4.13 9.87 3.45
C ALA A 488 3.19 8.89 4.17
N SER A 489 2.05 9.40 4.64
CA SER A 489 1.02 8.63 5.35
C SER A 489 -0.37 9.05 4.88
N ALA A 490 -1.23 8.08 4.61
CA ALA A 490 -2.60 8.26 4.16
C ALA A 490 -3.53 7.34 4.95
N SER A 491 -4.55 7.90 5.61
CA SER A 491 -5.46 7.16 6.49
C SER A 491 -6.94 7.49 6.27
N SER A 492 -7.75 6.46 6.02
CA SER A 492 -9.18 6.53 5.68
C SER A 492 -10.02 5.80 6.72
N TYR A 493 -10.81 6.53 7.52
CA TYR A 493 -11.68 5.93 8.53
C TYR A 493 -13.17 6.28 8.35
N ILE A 494 -14.03 5.27 8.46
CA ILE A 494 -15.50 5.41 8.35
C ILE A 494 -16.22 4.57 9.42
N VAL A 495 -17.15 5.22 10.13
CA VAL A 495 -18.06 4.57 11.07
C VAL A 495 -19.50 4.82 10.67
N LEU A 496 -20.10 3.86 9.96
CA LEU A 496 -21.56 3.77 9.87
C LEU A 496 -22.10 3.06 11.11
N LYS A 497 -22.95 3.75 11.88
CA LYS A 497 -23.71 3.19 13.01
C LYS A 497 -25.06 2.66 12.52
N ARG A 498 -25.64 1.75 13.30
CA ARG A 498 -27.06 1.35 13.19
C ARG A 498 -27.87 2.11 14.23
#